data_AF-A0A2V9X961-F1
#
_entry.id   AF-A0A2V9X961-F1
#
_cell.length_a   1.000
_cell.length_b   1.000
_cell.length_c   1.000
_cell.angle_alpha   90.00
_cell.angle_beta   90.00
_cell.angle_gamma   90.00
#
_symmetry.space_group_name_H-M   'P 1'
#
loop_
_entity.id
_entity.type
_entity.pdbx_description
1 polymer ?
#
loop_
_entity_poly.entity_id
_entity_poly.type
_entity_poly.pdbx_seq_one_letter_code
_entity_poly.pdbx_strand_id
1 'polypeptide(L)'
;MLFGRIHLAGAIVFAVIAISLAVSQTQAAAPPNQDDAIQKDFGSRVAKYLSLRKKQAGSSPKPTESSAKLAESRRGMAAKTHAARPYAKQGDIFTPEISAYFRRQLAACLAGPNGAKIRASLRHAEPTPGFTPRVNEGYPQGEPLQSTPPTLLLNLPKLPKELQYRIIGRDFVLYDTAPNVIVDLIPGAIPAS
;
A
#
# COMPACT_ATOMS: atom_id res chain seq x y z
N MET A 1 -75.43 -1.34 48.72
CA MET A 1 -74.96 -2.66 49.21
C MET A 1 -74.75 -3.50 47.95
N LEU A 2 -73.58 -3.98 47.56
CA LEU A 2 -72.46 -4.58 48.28
C LEU A 2 -71.20 -4.41 47.42
N PHE A 3 -70.07 -4.08 48.06
CA PHE A 3 -68.75 -3.98 47.43
C PHE A 3 -68.18 -5.37 47.12
N GLY A 4 -67.43 -5.49 46.02
CA GLY A 4 -66.55 -6.64 45.75
C GLY A 4 -65.38 -6.25 44.87
N ARG A 5 -64.21 -6.03 45.46
CA ARG A 5 -62.91 -5.89 44.76
C ARG A 5 -62.22 -7.25 44.81
N ILE A 6 -61.79 -7.80 43.67
CA ILE A 6 -60.74 -8.82 43.59
C ILE A 6 -59.89 -8.52 42.36
N HIS A 7 -58.58 -8.37 42.58
CA HIS A 7 -57.55 -8.17 41.57
C HIS A 7 -57.31 -9.44 40.76
N LEU A 8 -57.12 -9.32 39.44
CA LEU A 8 -56.38 -10.32 38.68
C LEU A 8 -55.53 -9.66 37.59
N ALA A 9 -54.30 -10.16 37.52
CA ALA A 9 -53.16 -9.70 36.75
C ALA A 9 -53.33 -9.83 35.23
N GLY A 10 -52.46 -9.15 34.47
CA GLY A 10 -52.01 -9.70 33.20
C GLY A 10 -51.76 -8.69 32.08
N ALA A 11 -50.50 -8.67 31.64
CA ALA A 11 -50.02 -8.28 30.32
C ALA A 11 -49.94 -6.79 29.96
N ILE A 12 -48.86 -6.15 30.41
CA ILE A 12 -48.22 -5.07 29.65
C ILE A 12 -47.49 -5.75 28.47
N VAL A 13 -48.04 -5.64 27.26
CA VAL A 13 -47.37 -6.04 26.03
C VAL A 13 -46.39 -4.94 25.65
N PHE A 14 -45.11 -5.11 26.01
CA PHE A 14 -44.01 -4.33 25.43
C PHE A 14 -43.74 -4.87 24.02
N ALA A 15 -44.24 -4.18 23.00
CA ALA A 15 -43.84 -4.40 21.62
C ALA A 15 -42.42 -3.83 21.42
N VAL A 16 -41.40 -4.68 21.56
CA VAL A 16 -40.03 -4.34 21.15
C VAL A 16 -39.96 -4.47 19.63
N ILE A 17 -40.13 -3.35 18.93
CA ILE A 17 -39.87 -3.26 17.50
C ILE A 17 -38.34 -3.23 17.33
N ALA A 18 -37.75 -4.39 17.09
CA ALA A 18 -36.35 -4.49 16.68
C ALA A 18 -36.23 -4.02 15.22
N ILE A 19 -35.95 -2.73 15.02
CA ILE A 19 -35.55 -2.20 13.72
C ILE A 19 -34.10 -2.62 13.48
N SER A 20 -33.90 -3.77 12.86
CA SER A 20 -32.60 -4.17 12.33
C SER A 20 -32.25 -3.28 11.14
N LEU A 21 -31.51 -2.20 11.39
CA LEU A 21 -30.85 -1.42 10.34
C LEU A 21 -29.78 -2.30 9.69
N ALA A 22 -30.14 -2.96 8.59
CA ALA A 22 -29.19 -3.55 7.67
C ALA A 22 -28.41 -2.40 7.01
N VAL A 23 -27.25 -2.06 7.58
CA VAL A 23 -26.26 -1.22 6.88
C VAL A 23 -25.67 -2.08 5.77
N SER A 24 -26.29 -2.05 4.59
CA SER A 24 -25.65 -2.50 3.37
C SER A 24 -24.48 -1.56 3.07
N GLN A 25 -23.27 -1.97 3.45
CA GLN A 25 -22.05 -1.35 2.93
C GLN A 25 -21.92 -1.73 1.45
N THR A 26 -22.66 -1.04 0.59
CA THR A 26 -22.39 -1.08 -0.85
C THR A 26 -21.09 -0.35 -1.05
N GLN A 27 -19.99 -1.09 -1.08
CA GLN A 27 -18.69 -0.59 -1.46
C GLN A 27 -18.77 -0.29 -2.96
N ALA A 28 -19.27 0.90 -3.30
CA ALA A 28 -19.43 1.32 -4.68
C ALA A 28 -18.04 1.35 -5.33
N ALA A 29 -17.85 0.52 -6.35
CA ALA A 29 -16.71 0.65 -7.24
C ALA A 29 -16.72 2.09 -7.80
N ALA A 30 -15.59 2.78 -7.73
CA ALA A 30 -15.48 4.12 -8.28
C ALA A 30 -15.85 4.08 -9.77
N PRO A 31 -16.57 5.08 -10.30
CA PRO A 31 -16.90 5.13 -11.73
C PRO A 31 -15.61 5.05 -12.55
N PRO A 32 -15.60 4.35 -13.71
CA PRO A 32 -14.40 4.08 -14.50
C PRO A 32 -13.52 5.33 -14.76
N ASN A 33 -14.17 6.47 -14.99
CA ASN A 33 -13.51 7.76 -15.25
C ASN A 33 -12.70 8.30 -14.06
N GLN A 34 -13.03 7.91 -12.82
CA GLN A 34 -12.34 8.35 -11.62
C GLN A 34 -11.05 7.57 -11.40
N ASP A 35 -11.05 6.26 -11.66
CA ASP A 35 -9.84 5.43 -11.52
C ASP A 35 -8.78 5.82 -12.55
N ASP A 36 -9.17 6.19 -13.77
CA ASP A 36 -8.24 6.71 -14.79
C ASP A 36 -7.57 8.02 -14.36
N ALA A 37 -8.34 8.94 -13.77
CA ALA A 37 -7.80 10.19 -13.25
C ALA A 37 -6.81 9.96 -12.10
N ILE A 38 -7.11 9.03 -11.19
CA ILE A 38 -6.23 8.64 -10.08
C ILE A 38 -4.93 8.02 -10.61
N GLN A 39 -5.02 7.12 -11.61
CA GLN A 39 -3.84 6.51 -12.23
C GLN A 39 -2.97 7.54 -12.96
N LYS A 40 -3.60 8.52 -13.62
CA LYS A 40 -2.87 9.62 -14.27
C LYS A 40 -2.16 10.51 -13.25
N ASP A 41 -2.79 10.84 -12.12
CA ASP A 41 -2.14 11.60 -11.05
C ASP A 41 -0.95 10.83 -10.47
N PHE A 42 -1.14 9.54 -10.17
CA PHE A 42 -0.05 8.66 -9.72
C PHE A 42 1.13 8.65 -10.71
N GLY A 43 0.84 8.47 -12.00
CA GLY A 43 1.85 8.51 -13.06
C GLY A 43 2.59 9.84 -13.14
N SER A 44 1.88 10.96 -12.99
CA SER A 44 2.48 12.30 -12.97
C SER A 44 3.44 12.48 -11.79
N ARG A 45 3.06 12.03 -10.60
CA ARG A 45 3.90 12.09 -9.39
C ARG A 45 5.15 11.23 -9.51
N VAL A 46 5.00 10.02 -10.04
CA VAL A 46 6.13 9.12 -10.37
C VAL A 46 7.08 9.79 -11.37
N ALA A 47 6.55 10.38 -12.44
CA ALA A 47 7.36 11.06 -13.45
C ALA A 47 8.11 12.27 -12.87
N LYS A 48 7.46 13.04 -11.98
CA LYS A 48 8.07 14.17 -11.27
C LYS A 48 9.22 13.72 -10.37
N TYR A 49 9.02 12.63 -9.61
CA TYR A 49 10.08 12.03 -8.79
C TYR A 49 11.28 11.60 -9.64
N LEU A 50 11.05 10.83 -10.72
CA LEU A 50 12.14 10.35 -11.56
C LEU A 50 12.88 11.48 -12.28
N SER A 51 12.17 12.55 -12.66
CA SER A 51 12.78 13.75 -13.24
C SER A 51 13.71 14.44 -12.25
N LEU A 52 13.28 14.60 -11.00
CA LEU A 52 14.12 15.13 -9.92
C LEU A 52 15.33 14.21 -9.67
N ARG A 53 15.11 12.91 -9.54
CA ARG A 53 16.17 11.92 -9.30
C ARG A 53 17.20 11.94 -10.43
N LYS A 54 16.75 11.98 -11.69
CA LYS A 54 17.63 12.07 -12.86
C LYS A 54 18.46 13.35 -12.85
N LYS A 55 17.84 14.50 -12.52
CA LYS A 55 18.53 15.80 -12.46
C LYS A 55 19.62 15.84 -11.38
N GLN A 56 19.34 15.25 -10.21
CA GLN A 56 20.20 15.41 -9.02
C GLN A 56 21.17 14.26 -8.82
N ALA A 57 20.72 13.01 -9.04
CA ALA A 57 21.50 11.80 -8.80
C ALA A 57 21.92 11.09 -10.09
N GLY A 58 21.36 11.46 -11.25
CA GLY A 58 21.68 10.86 -12.54
C GLY A 58 20.78 9.66 -12.90
N SER A 59 21.10 9.05 -14.05
CA SER A 59 20.44 7.82 -14.50
C SER A 59 20.98 6.60 -13.75
N SER A 60 20.26 5.48 -13.81
CA SER A 60 20.73 4.24 -13.19
C SER A 60 22.13 3.87 -13.70
N PRO A 61 23.04 3.42 -12.81
CA PRO A 61 24.41 3.14 -13.18
C PRO A 61 24.47 1.99 -14.19
N LYS A 62 25.50 2.00 -15.06
CA LYS A 62 25.73 0.91 -16.00
C LYS A 62 26.06 -0.38 -15.23
N PRO A 63 25.66 -1.56 -15.74
CA PRO A 63 26.11 -2.82 -15.17
C PRO A 63 27.64 -2.88 -15.06
N THR A 64 28.15 -3.41 -13.96
CA THR A 64 29.58 -3.67 -13.76
C THR A 64 29.74 -4.93 -12.92
N GLU A 65 30.79 -5.70 -13.22
CA GLU A 65 31.14 -6.92 -12.49
C GLU A 65 31.70 -6.64 -11.08
N SER A 66 32.01 -5.37 -10.77
CA SER A 66 32.53 -4.99 -9.46
C SER A 66 31.40 -4.63 -8.49
N SER A 67 31.15 -5.53 -7.53
CA SER A 67 30.20 -5.31 -6.44
C SER A 67 30.53 -4.05 -5.62
N ALA A 68 31.82 -3.76 -5.40
CA ALA A 68 32.27 -2.57 -4.70
C ALA A 68 31.90 -1.27 -5.44
N LYS A 69 32.17 -1.20 -6.75
CA LYS A 69 31.82 -0.03 -7.57
C LYS A 69 30.30 0.18 -7.66
N LEU A 70 29.53 -0.92 -7.71
CA LEU A 70 28.05 -0.84 -7.65
C LEU A 70 27.57 -0.27 -6.31
N ALA A 71 28.12 -0.75 -5.20
CA ALA A 71 27.75 -0.30 -3.86
C ALA A 71 28.10 1.19 -3.64
N GLU A 72 29.28 1.61 -4.09
CA GLU A 72 29.72 3.02 -4.02
C GLU A 72 28.84 3.93 -4.88
N SER A 73 28.57 3.53 -6.13
CA SER A 73 27.68 4.28 -7.03
C SER A 73 26.27 4.42 -6.45
N ARG A 74 25.71 3.33 -5.94
CA ARG A 74 24.40 3.32 -5.26
C ARG A 74 24.40 4.26 -4.06
N ARG A 75 25.42 4.20 -3.19
CA ARG A 75 25.53 5.08 -2.01
C ARG A 75 25.60 6.56 -2.41
N GLY A 76 26.38 6.90 -3.43
CA GLY A 76 26.48 8.26 -3.95
C GLY A 76 25.14 8.77 -4.53
N MET A 77 24.42 7.91 -5.26
CA MET A 77 23.09 8.25 -5.77
C MET A 77 22.05 8.38 -4.65
N ALA A 78 22.09 7.52 -3.63
CA ALA A 78 21.25 7.62 -2.45
C ALA A 78 21.43 8.98 -1.78
N ALA A 79 22.67 9.35 -1.44
CA ALA A 79 22.98 10.61 -0.78
C ALA A 79 22.44 11.84 -1.54
N LYS A 80 22.63 11.87 -2.87
CA LYS A 80 22.10 12.95 -3.74
C LYS A 80 20.57 12.96 -3.78
N THR A 81 19.95 11.79 -3.82
CA THR A 81 18.49 11.65 -3.81
C THR A 81 17.89 12.12 -2.49
N HIS A 82 18.51 11.74 -1.36
CA HIS A 82 18.11 12.19 -0.03
C HIS A 82 18.21 13.71 0.10
N ALA A 83 19.35 14.28 -0.28
CA ALA A 83 19.59 15.73 -0.22
C ALA A 83 18.64 16.53 -1.13
N ALA A 84 18.21 15.96 -2.25
CA ALA A 84 17.22 16.57 -3.14
C ALA A 84 15.77 16.51 -2.61
N ARG A 85 15.52 15.71 -1.57
CA ARG A 85 14.19 15.43 -1.01
C ARG A 85 14.17 15.63 0.51
N PRO A 86 14.62 16.77 1.06
CA PRO A 86 14.74 16.96 2.52
C PRO A 86 13.40 16.94 3.25
N TYR A 87 12.30 17.20 2.53
CA TYR A 87 10.93 17.22 3.07
C TYR A 87 10.05 16.09 2.53
N ALA A 88 10.65 15.05 1.94
CA ALA A 88 9.87 13.93 1.43
C ALA A 88 9.12 13.23 2.57
N LYS A 89 7.84 12.99 2.35
CA LYS A 89 6.95 12.42 3.34
C LYS A 89 5.98 11.45 2.71
N GLN A 90 5.36 10.64 3.57
CA GLN A 90 4.31 9.73 3.15
C GLN A 90 3.18 10.50 2.48
N GLY A 91 2.74 10.02 1.32
CA GLY A 91 1.64 10.59 0.56
C GLY A 91 2.02 11.66 -0.46
N ASP A 92 3.31 11.95 -0.64
CA ASP A 92 3.78 12.81 -1.74
C ASP A 92 3.47 12.18 -3.13
N ILE A 93 3.50 10.84 -3.21
CA ILE A 93 3.12 10.06 -4.39
C ILE A 93 1.80 9.31 -4.15
N PHE A 94 1.71 8.56 -3.05
CA PHE A 94 0.51 7.84 -2.66
C PHE A 94 -0.43 8.73 -1.85
N THR A 95 -1.02 9.76 -2.50
CA THR A 95 -2.03 10.62 -1.85
C THR A 95 -3.17 9.81 -1.24
N PRO A 96 -4.03 10.38 -0.38
CA PRO A 96 -5.16 9.65 0.18
C PRO A 96 -6.02 8.91 -0.88
N GLU A 97 -6.29 9.55 -2.02
CA GLU A 97 -7.08 9.00 -3.12
C GLU A 97 -6.35 7.86 -3.84
N ILE A 98 -5.06 8.06 -4.14
CA ILE A 98 -4.21 7.03 -4.76
C ILE A 98 -4.07 5.85 -3.79
N SER A 99 -3.82 6.10 -2.51
CA SER A 99 -3.74 5.08 -1.47
C SER A 99 -5.03 4.26 -1.39
N ALA A 100 -6.19 4.92 -1.42
CA ALA A 100 -7.48 4.23 -1.43
C ALA A 100 -7.65 3.37 -2.68
N TYR A 101 -7.26 3.86 -3.86
CA TYR A 101 -7.26 3.08 -5.09
C TYR A 101 -6.39 1.83 -4.97
N PHE A 102 -5.12 1.97 -4.56
CA PHE A 102 -4.22 0.82 -4.40
C PHE A 102 -4.73 -0.18 -3.36
N ARG A 103 -5.30 0.28 -2.24
CA ARG A 103 -5.93 -0.62 -1.24
C ARG A 103 -7.07 -1.42 -1.84
N ARG A 104 -7.94 -0.81 -2.66
CA ARG A 104 -9.02 -1.53 -3.35
C ARG A 104 -8.45 -2.59 -4.30
N GLN A 105 -7.44 -2.24 -5.10
CA GLN A 105 -6.81 -3.18 -6.03
C GLN A 105 -6.16 -4.36 -5.30
N LEU A 106 -5.39 -4.08 -4.24
CA LEU A 106 -4.75 -5.11 -3.42
C LEU A 106 -5.79 -6.02 -2.75
N ALA A 107 -6.86 -5.45 -2.20
CA ALA A 107 -7.95 -6.22 -1.60
C ALA A 107 -8.66 -7.10 -2.63
N ALA A 108 -8.95 -6.58 -3.83
CA ALA A 108 -9.56 -7.34 -4.92
C ALA A 108 -8.67 -8.50 -5.38
N CYS A 109 -7.35 -8.29 -5.51
CA CYS A 109 -6.38 -9.35 -5.81
C CYS A 109 -6.39 -10.46 -4.76
N LEU A 110 -6.47 -10.08 -3.48
CA LEU A 110 -6.50 -11.02 -2.35
C LEU A 110 -7.84 -11.73 -2.20
N ALA A 111 -8.94 -11.12 -2.63
CA ALA A 111 -10.27 -11.73 -2.64
C ALA A 111 -10.49 -12.64 -3.87
N GLY A 112 -9.72 -12.44 -4.94
CA GLY A 112 -9.86 -13.18 -6.19
C GLY A 112 -9.34 -14.63 -6.13
N PRO A 113 -9.46 -15.39 -7.24
CA PRO A 113 -9.10 -16.81 -7.31
C PRO A 113 -7.66 -17.14 -6.91
N ASN A 114 -6.73 -16.19 -7.11
CA ASN A 114 -5.33 -16.33 -6.75
C ASN A 114 -5.00 -15.87 -5.33
N GLY A 115 -5.97 -15.36 -4.58
CA GLY A 115 -5.77 -14.74 -3.27
C GLY A 115 -5.11 -15.65 -2.25
N ALA A 116 -5.47 -16.94 -2.23
CA ALA A 116 -4.86 -17.92 -1.34
C ALA A 116 -3.36 -18.12 -1.64
N LYS A 117 -3.01 -18.19 -2.94
CA LYS A 117 -1.61 -18.29 -3.40
C LYS A 117 -0.83 -17.03 -3.06
N ILE A 118 -1.42 -15.85 -3.31
CA ILE A 118 -0.80 -14.56 -2.96
C ILE A 118 -0.52 -14.52 -1.45
N ARG A 119 -1.51 -14.81 -0.59
CA ARG A 119 -1.31 -14.86 0.86
C ARG A 119 -0.23 -15.85 1.28
N ALA A 120 -0.20 -17.04 0.68
CA ALA A 120 0.85 -18.03 0.96
C ALA A 120 2.24 -17.49 0.58
N SER A 121 2.40 -16.94 -0.62
CA SER A 121 3.66 -16.33 -1.05
C SER A 121 4.10 -15.18 -0.14
N LEU A 122 3.17 -14.35 0.35
CA LEU A 122 3.48 -13.27 1.29
C LEU A 122 3.89 -13.79 2.67
N ARG A 123 3.30 -14.89 3.16
CA ARG A 123 3.73 -15.53 4.43
C ARG A 123 5.09 -16.21 4.34
N HIS A 124 5.44 -16.72 3.16
CA HIS A 124 6.74 -17.33 2.89
C HIS A 124 7.83 -16.32 2.53
N ALA A 125 7.48 -15.04 2.35
CA ALA A 125 8.48 -14.01 2.17
C ALA A 125 9.32 -13.92 3.45
N GLU A 126 10.65 -13.97 3.32
CA GLU A 126 11.54 -13.95 4.48
C GLU A 126 11.26 -12.72 5.34
N PRO A 127 10.96 -12.89 6.65
CA PRO A 127 10.69 -11.75 7.51
C PRO A 127 11.86 -10.77 7.46
N THR A 128 11.58 -9.46 7.48
CA THR A 128 12.60 -8.43 7.72
C THR A 128 12.45 -7.94 9.16
N PRO A 129 12.83 -8.75 10.17
CA PRO A 129 12.55 -8.45 11.57
C PRO A 129 13.20 -7.13 11.98
N GLY A 130 12.41 -6.25 12.61
CA GLY A 130 12.89 -4.97 13.14
C GLY A 130 13.07 -3.86 12.11
N PHE A 131 12.79 -4.09 10.82
CA PHE A 131 12.82 -3.02 9.82
C PHE A 131 11.43 -2.39 9.64
N THR A 132 11.34 -1.08 9.90
CA THR A 132 10.15 -0.28 9.58
C THR A 132 10.49 0.63 8.39
N PRO A 133 9.85 0.46 7.23
CA PRO A 133 10.14 1.28 6.06
C PRO A 133 9.77 2.75 6.33
N ARG A 134 10.67 3.66 5.98
CA ARG A 134 10.44 5.11 6.07
C ARG A 134 10.70 5.79 4.73
N VAL A 135 9.88 6.80 4.44
CA VAL A 135 10.01 7.57 3.20
C VAL A 135 11.37 8.25 3.16
N ASN A 136 11.98 8.20 1.99
CA ASN A 136 13.30 8.77 1.74
C ASN A 136 14.38 8.14 2.63
N GLU A 137 14.25 6.86 2.98
CA GLU A 137 15.32 6.06 3.58
C GLU A 137 15.69 4.88 2.68
N GLY A 138 16.86 4.30 2.93
CA GLY A 138 17.32 3.13 2.19
C GLY A 138 16.73 1.82 2.71
N TYR A 139 16.55 0.86 1.81
CA TYR A 139 16.33 -0.53 2.24
C TYR A 139 17.63 -1.10 2.83
N PRO A 140 17.60 -1.89 3.92
CA PRO A 140 18.79 -2.42 4.56
C PRO A 140 19.68 -3.18 3.57
N GLN A 141 20.99 -2.97 3.64
CA GLN A 141 21.94 -3.73 2.82
C GLN A 141 22.10 -5.14 3.42
N GLY A 142 22.11 -6.16 2.58
CA GLY A 142 22.32 -7.56 3.00
C GLY A 142 21.03 -8.33 3.33
N GLU A 143 19.90 -7.64 3.46
CA GLU A 143 18.59 -8.28 3.60
C GLU A 143 18.06 -8.74 2.23
N PRO A 144 17.53 -9.96 2.10
CA PRO A 144 16.86 -10.39 0.88
C PRO A 144 15.77 -9.39 0.50
N LEU A 145 15.76 -8.98 -0.77
CA LEU A 145 14.64 -8.21 -1.30
C LEU A 145 13.43 -9.12 -1.37
N GLN A 146 12.43 -8.88 -0.51
CA GLN A 146 11.17 -9.60 -0.55
C GLN A 146 10.56 -9.47 -1.96
N SER A 147 10.34 -10.60 -2.62
CA SER A 147 9.74 -10.65 -3.94
C SER A 147 8.23 -10.47 -3.83
N THR A 148 7.69 -9.48 -4.53
CA THR A 148 6.23 -9.29 -4.60
C THR A 148 5.63 -10.30 -5.58
N PRO A 149 4.58 -11.06 -5.21
CA PRO A 149 3.99 -12.06 -6.09
C PRO A 149 3.61 -11.45 -7.45
N PRO A 150 4.05 -12.01 -8.58
CA PRO A 150 3.77 -11.44 -9.91
C PRO A 150 2.27 -11.27 -10.19
N THR A 151 1.45 -12.20 -9.69
CA THR A 151 -0.02 -12.15 -9.79
C THR A 151 -0.62 -10.93 -9.10
N LEU A 152 0.04 -10.38 -8.08
CA LEU A 152 -0.38 -9.14 -7.44
C LEU A 152 -0.06 -7.93 -8.32
N LEU A 153 1.06 -7.97 -9.06
CA LEU A 153 1.53 -6.87 -9.90
C LEU A 153 0.68 -6.67 -11.16
N LEU A 154 0.00 -7.70 -11.65
CA LEU A 154 -0.80 -7.65 -12.89
C LEU A 154 -1.93 -6.62 -12.85
N ASN A 155 -2.51 -6.36 -11.68
CA ASN A 155 -3.65 -5.46 -11.52
C ASN A 155 -3.24 -4.06 -11.02
N LEU A 156 -1.95 -3.77 -10.97
CA LEU A 156 -1.42 -2.49 -10.49
C LEU A 156 -0.98 -1.61 -11.67
N PRO A 157 -1.01 -0.27 -11.51
CA PRO A 157 -0.47 0.64 -12.50
C PRO A 157 0.99 0.29 -12.82
N LYS A 158 1.32 0.22 -14.11
CA LYS A 158 2.67 -0.11 -14.57
C LYS A 158 3.67 0.94 -14.07
N LEU A 159 4.83 0.48 -13.62
CA LEU A 159 5.94 1.33 -13.21
C LEU A 159 7.00 1.43 -14.30
N PRO A 160 7.71 2.56 -14.39
CA PRO A 160 9.00 2.63 -15.07
C PRO A 160 9.99 1.60 -14.48
N LYS A 161 10.91 1.09 -15.30
CA LYS A 161 11.85 0.02 -14.92
C LYS A 161 12.73 0.33 -13.71
N GLU A 162 12.90 1.62 -13.41
CA GLU A 162 13.66 2.13 -12.27
C GLU A 162 12.96 1.87 -10.93
N LEU A 163 11.63 1.79 -10.93
CA LEU A 163 10.80 1.66 -9.75
C LEU A 163 10.19 0.27 -9.63
N GLN A 164 9.97 -0.15 -8.39
CA GLN A 164 9.31 -1.41 -8.08
C GLN A 164 8.32 -1.22 -6.93
N TYR A 165 7.22 -1.96 -7.01
CA TYR A 165 6.37 -2.20 -5.85
C TYR A 165 7.00 -3.29 -5.00
N ARG A 166 6.97 -3.08 -3.69
CA ARG A 166 7.44 -4.01 -2.67
C ARG A 166 6.39 -4.15 -1.58
N ILE A 167 6.45 -5.29 -0.90
CA ILE A 167 5.69 -5.50 0.34
C ILE A 167 6.73 -5.75 1.42
N ILE A 168 6.62 -5.00 2.53
CA ILE A 168 7.48 -5.13 3.70
C ILE A 168 6.57 -5.28 4.90
N GLY A 169 6.54 -6.48 5.48
CA GLY A 169 5.52 -6.83 6.47
C GLY A 169 4.11 -6.67 5.88
N ARG A 170 3.38 -5.63 6.30
CA ARG A 170 2.04 -5.30 5.79
C ARG A 170 2.01 -4.04 4.92
N ASP A 171 3.15 -3.37 4.77
CA ASP A 171 3.23 -2.10 4.09
C ASP A 171 3.47 -2.31 2.60
N PHE A 172 2.81 -1.51 1.78
CA PHE A 172 3.03 -1.49 0.34
C PHE A 172 3.93 -0.32 -0.01
N VAL A 173 5.07 -0.60 -0.62
CA VAL A 173 6.20 0.32 -0.73
C VAL A 173 6.52 0.58 -2.19
N LEU A 174 6.71 1.85 -2.55
CA LEU A 174 7.29 2.25 -3.82
C LEU A 174 8.80 2.45 -3.64
N TYR A 175 9.60 1.69 -4.39
CA TYR A 175 11.04 1.59 -4.19
C TYR A 175 11.80 1.96 -5.47
N ASP A 176 12.78 2.87 -5.38
CA ASP A 176 13.73 3.14 -6.46
C ASP A 176 14.96 2.25 -6.31
N THR A 177 15.13 1.38 -7.30
CA THR A 177 16.16 0.33 -7.32
C THR A 177 17.57 0.87 -7.52
N ALA A 178 17.72 2.01 -8.19
CA ALA A 178 19.03 2.55 -8.51
C ALA A 178 19.73 3.16 -7.29
N PRO A 179 19.13 4.11 -6.55
CA PRO A 179 19.70 4.64 -5.32
C PRO A 179 19.39 3.76 -4.10
N ASN A 180 18.57 2.71 -4.22
CA ASN A 180 18.06 1.94 -3.08
C ASN A 180 17.33 2.85 -2.08
N VAL A 181 16.23 3.48 -2.51
CA VAL A 181 15.48 4.44 -1.69
C VAL A 181 13.99 4.11 -1.71
N ILE A 182 13.36 4.16 -0.54
CA ILE A 182 11.90 4.11 -0.39
C ILE A 182 11.35 5.47 -0.82
N VAL A 183 10.59 5.49 -1.91
CA VAL A 183 10.08 6.72 -2.52
C VAL A 183 8.85 7.21 -1.77
N ASP A 184 7.93 6.30 -1.48
CA ASP A 184 6.71 6.51 -0.71
C ASP A 184 6.15 5.14 -0.26
N LEU A 185 5.16 5.12 0.63
CA LEU A 185 4.56 3.89 1.13
C LEU A 185 3.09 4.06 1.56
N ILE A 186 2.36 2.94 1.58
CA ILE A 186 1.02 2.80 2.12
C ILE A 186 1.10 1.83 3.31
N PRO A 187 0.98 2.32 4.56
CA PRO A 187 1.16 1.48 5.74
C PRO A 187 -0.04 0.54 5.92
N GLY A 188 0.19 -0.73 6.25
CA GLY A 188 -0.88 -1.70 6.46
C GLY A 188 -1.79 -1.90 5.23
N ALA A 189 -1.23 -1.78 4.03
CA ALA A 189 -1.94 -2.00 2.77
C ALA A 189 -2.37 -3.45 2.58
N ILE A 190 -1.60 -4.39 3.14
CA ILE A 190 -1.96 -5.80 3.18
C ILE A 190 -2.83 -6.06 4.42
N PRO A 191 -4.08 -6.54 4.24
CA PRO A 191 -4.94 -6.92 5.35
C PRO A 191 -4.27 -7.94 6.29
N ALA A 192 -4.55 -7.83 7.58
CA ALA A 192 -4.22 -8.92 8.50
C ALA A 192 -5.00 -10.18 8.06
N SER A 193 -4.34 -11.33 8.12
CA SER A 193 -4.98 -12.63 7.87
C SER A 193 -5.79 -13.08 9.07
#